data_AF-A0A1M5VA82-F1
#
_entry.id   AF-A0A1M5VA82-F1
#
_cell.length_a   1.000
_cell.length_b   1.000
_cell.length_c   1.000
_cell.angle_alpha   90.00
_cell.angle_beta   90.00
_cell.angle_gamma   90.00
#
_symmetry.space_group_name_H-M   'P 1'
#
loop_
_entity.id
_entity.type
_entity.pdbx_description
1 polymer ?
#
loop_
_entity_poly.entity_id
_entity_poly.type
_entity_poly.pdbx_seq_one_letter_code
_entity_poly.pdbx_strand_id
1 'polypeptide(L)'
;MTLTSKPWHIVKQSTLHGTGVFAASDIPAGTRIIEYGGRRITPEQADERHPVNPDDPFHTFFFSLSSGKVIDGGDKGNDARWINHSCGPNCEAQEGAGGKRVYIVALEDIPAGAELFYDYGLVMEGRITKKLRQQYQCLCGTPACRGTMLALPKRGKPRTTKTAATG
;
A
#
# COMPACT_ATOMS: atom_id res chain seq x y z
N MET A 1 2.91 -21.05 -29.55
CA MET A 1 3.61 -21.34 -28.28
C MET A 1 3.55 -20.08 -27.43
N THR A 2 2.63 -20.01 -26.49
CA THR A 2 2.56 -18.90 -25.54
C THR A 2 3.76 -19.00 -24.62
N LEU A 3 4.75 -18.13 -24.81
CA LEU A 3 5.77 -17.88 -23.81
C LEU A 3 5.02 -17.45 -22.56
N THR A 4 4.85 -18.37 -21.60
CA THR A 4 4.51 -18.00 -20.24
C THR A 4 5.72 -17.22 -19.75
N SER A 5 5.65 -15.88 -19.88
CA SER A 5 6.66 -14.99 -19.31
C SER A 5 6.85 -15.39 -17.86
N LYS A 6 8.10 -15.54 -17.42
CA LYS A 6 8.41 -15.75 -16.00
C LYS A 6 7.63 -14.71 -15.17
N PRO A 7 7.02 -15.10 -14.04
CA PRO A 7 6.34 -14.14 -13.18
C PRO A 7 7.37 -13.11 -12.69
N TRP A 8 6.94 -11.86 -12.52
CA TRP A 8 7.82 -10.81 -12.00
C TRP A 8 8.11 -10.98 -10.52
N HIS A 9 7.23 -11.65 -9.77
CA HIS A 9 7.29 -11.71 -8.33
C HIS A 9 7.08 -13.12 -7.75
N ILE A 10 7.51 -13.30 -6.51
CA ILE A 10 7.27 -14.45 -5.65
C ILE A 10 6.99 -13.99 -4.22
N VAL A 11 6.23 -14.78 -3.47
CA VAL A 11 5.89 -14.49 -2.06
C VAL A 11 6.77 -15.34 -1.14
N LYS A 12 7.36 -14.72 -0.12
CA LYS A 12 8.21 -15.38 0.90
C LYS A 12 8.04 -14.69 2.26
N GLN A 13 8.66 -15.24 3.31
CA GLN A 13 8.77 -14.52 4.58
C GLN A 13 9.65 -13.28 4.38
N SER A 14 9.13 -12.14 4.84
CA SER A 14 9.82 -10.85 4.80
C SER A 14 10.91 -10.80 5.86
N THR A 15 11.99 -10.09 5.54
CA THR A 15 13.00 -9.73 6.54
C THR A 15 12.56 -8.55 7.41
N LEU A 16 11.54 -7.81 6.95
CA LEU A 16 10.99 -6.64 7.62
C LEU A 16 9.79 -7.00 8.50
N HIS A 17 8.77 -7.64 7.91
CA HIS A 17 7.52 -7.94 8.63
C HIS A 17 6.71 -9.05 7.96
N GLY A 18 6.46 -10.15 8.70
CA GLY A 18 5.56 -11.23 8.28
C GLY A 18 5.85 -11.76 6.87
N THR A 19 4.87 -11.64 5.98
CA THR A 19 4.98 -12.06 4.57
C THR A 19 5.39 -10.86 3.71
N GLY A 20 6.27 -11.10 2.73
CA GLY A 20 6.73 -10.10 1.76
C GLY A 20 6.65 -10.60 0.32
N VAL A 21 6.77 -9.68 -0.62
CA VAL A 21 6.82 -9.97 -2.06
C VAL A 21 8.18 -9.58 -2.59
N PHE A 22 8.78 -10.45 -3.40
CA PHE A 22 10.14 -10.31 -3.88
C PHE A 22 10.18 -10.41 -5.40
N ALA A 23 11.14 -9.73 -6.01
CA ALA A 23 11.45 -9.86 -7.43
C ALA A 23 11.88 -11.30 -7.74
N ALA A 24 11.20 -11.96 -8.68
CA ALA A 24 11.54 -13.33 -9.11
C ALA A 24 12.61 -13.35 -10.22
N SER A 25 12.77 -12.22 -10.91
CA SER A 25 13.78 -11.92 -11.91
C SER A 25 14.11 -10.43 -11.82
N ASP A 26 15.11 -9.97 -12.56
CA ASP A 26 15.37 -8.53 -12.68
C ASP A 26 14.12 -7.84 -13.28
N ILE A 27 13.66 -6.76 -12.65
CA ILE A 27 12.47 -6.00 -13.04
C ILE A 27 12.94 -4.63 -13.52
N PRO A 28 12.75 -4.27 -14.81
CA PRO A 28 13.06 -2.93 -15.28
C PRO A 28 12.16 -1.86 -14.67
N ALA A 29 12.70 -0.65 -14.52
CA ALA A 29 11.94 0.54 -14.12
C ALA A 29 10.69 0.74 -15.01
N GLY A 30 9.58 1.17 -14.40
CA GLY A 30 8.30 1.37 -15.08
C GLY A 30 7.50 0.08 -15.36
N THR A 31 8.02 -1.10 -15.01
CA THR A 31 7.30 -2.36 -15.17
C THR A 31 6.07 -2.40 -14.26
N ARG A 32 4.90 -2.71 -14.84
CA ARG A 32 3.69 -3.04 -14.07
C ARG A 32 3.80 -4.47 -13.58
N ILE A 33 4.06 -4.63 -12.28
CA ILE A 33 4.37 -5.92 -11.66
C ILE A 33 3.10 -6.72 -11.40
N ILE A 34 2.12 -6.11 -10.71
CA ILE A 34 0.88 -6.77 -10.29
C ILE A 34 -0.26 -5.76 -10.10
N GLU A 35 -1.51 -6.14 -10.43
CA GLU A 35 -2.71 -5.37 -10.05
C GLU A 35 -3.04 -5.66 -8.57
N TYR A 36 -3.35 -4.63 -7.77
CA TYR A 36 -3.83 -4.84 -6.40
C TYR A 36 -5.27 -5.35 -6.42
N GLY A 37 -5.44 -6.66 -6.19
CA GLY A 37 -6.72 -7.36 -6.27
C GLY A 37 -7.48 -7.36 -4.94
N GLY A 38 -8.81 -7.54 -5.02
CA GLY A 38 -9.68 -7.61 -3.85
C GLY A 38 -11.13 -7.28 -4.16
N ARG A 39 -12.02 -7.39 -3.17
CA ARG A 39 -13.42 -7.00 -3.32
C ARG A 39 -13.56 -5.48 -3.37
N ARG A 40 -14.50 -4.97 -4.17
CA ARG A 40 -14.78 -3.53 -4.25
C ARG A 40 -15.95 -3.23 -3.33
N ILE A 41 -15.72 -2.38 -2.34
CA ILE A 41 -16.67 -2.02 -1.30
C ILE A 41 -16.79 -0.49 -1.19
N THR A 42 -17.80 -0.01 -0.47
CA THR A 42 -17.91 1.41 -0.12
C THR A 42 -17.04 1.74 1.10
N PRO A 43 -16.72 3.02 1.36
CA PRO A 43 -16.04 3.42 2.59
C PRO A 43 -16.78 2.98 3.86
N GLU A 44 -18.12 3.09 3.88
CA GLU A 44 -18.94 2.69 5.03
C GLU A 44 -18.82 1.19 5.31
N GLN A 45 -18.81 0.37 4.26
CA GLN A 45 -18.57 -1.07 4.38
C GLN A 45 -17.15 -1.40 4.86
N ALA A 46 -16.16 -0.56 4.54
CA ALA A 46 -14.79 -0.73 5.04
C ALA A 46 -14.73 -0.40 6.55
N ASP A 47 -15.41 0.67 6.97
CA ASP A 47 -15.51 1.06 8.38
C ASP A 47 -16.23 0.00 9.22
N GLU A 48 -17.34 -0.58 8.72
CA GLU A 48 -18.06 -1.68 9.37
C GLU A 48 -17.22 -2.95 9.55
N ARG A 49 -16.22 -3.15 8.68
CA ARG A 49 -15.28 -4.28 8.73
C ARG A 49 -14.08 -4.03 9.63
N HIS A 50 -13.91 -2.80 10.11
CA HIS A 50 -12.77 -2.41 10.91
C HIS A 50 -13.08 -2.53 12.43
N PRO A 51 -12.17 -3.08 13.25
CA PRO A 51 -10.90 -3.69 12.86
C PRO A 51 -11.10 -5.09 12.27
N VAL A 52 -10.36 -5.42 11.22
CA VAL A 52 -10.37 -6.75 10.59
C VAL A 52 -9.82 -7.80 11.56
N ASN A 53 -8.86 -7.41 12.40
CA ASN A 53 -8.34 -8.21 13.51
C ASN A 53 -8.35 -7.36 14.79
N PRO A 54 -9.13 -7.69 15.83
CA PRO A 54 -9.11 -6.98 17.10
C PRO A 54 -7.75 -6.95 17.79
N ASP A 55 -6.92 -7.99 17.58
CA ASP A 55 -5.58 -8.11 18.18
C ASP A 55 -4.51 -7.34 17.38
N ASP A 56 -4.81 -6.97 16.13
CA ASP A 56 -3.98 -6.11 15.28
C ASP A 56 -4.85 -5.12 14.49
N PRO A 57 -5.46 -4.15 15.19
CA PRO A 57 -6.48 -3.28 14.60
C PRO A 57 -5.91 -2.25 13.64
N PHE A 58 -4.59 -2.16 13.47
CA PHE A 58 -3.94 -1.20 12.58
C PHE A 58 -3.48 -1.83 11.27
N HIS A 59 -3.60 -3.16 11.15
CA HIS A 59 -3.29 -3.90 9.95
C HIS A 59 -4.56 -4.11 9.12
N THR A 60 -4.59 -3.50 7.93
CA THR A 60 -5.69 -3.66 6.98
C THR A 60 -5.13 -3.83 5.57
N PHE A 61 -5.93 -4.44 4.69
CA PHE A 61 -5.62 -4.57 3.26
C PHE A 61 -6.47 -3.64 2.40
N PHE A 62 -6.95 -2.54 3.00
CA PHE A 62 -7.81 -1.57 2.32
C PHE A 62 -6.99 -0.62 1.43
N PHE A 63 -7.45 -0.44 0.20
CA PHE A 63 -6.88 0.51 -0.75
C PHE A 63 -7.97 1.46 -1.24
N SER A 64 -7.89 2.74 -0.86
CA SER A 64 -8.83 3.77 -1.30
C SER A 64 -8.59 4.18 -2.75
N LEU A 65 -9.66 4.30 -3.52
CA LEU A 65 -9.61 4.68 -4.94
C LEU A 65 -10.17 6.09 -5.16
N SER A 66 -9.64 6.80 -6.15
CA SER A 66 -10.17 8.10 -6.58
C SER A 66 -11.62 8.05 -7.06
N SER A 67 -12.13 6.88 -7.46
CA SER A 67 -13.55 6.65 -7.76
C SER A 67 -14.49 6.69 -6.56
N GLY A 68 -13.96 6.81 -5.34
CA GLY A 68 -14.73 6.79 -4.09
C GLY A 68 -15.06 5.38 -3.57
N LYS A 69 -14.50 4.33 -4.20
CA LYS A 69 -14.58 2.95 -3.72
C LYS A 69 -13.31 2.55 -2.97
N VAL A 70 -13.39 1.45 -2.23
CA VAL A 70 -12.26 0.83 -1.55
C VAL A 70 -12.05 -0.58 -2.10
N ILE A 71 -10.80 -0.99 -2.29
CA ILE A 71 -10.44 -2.39 -2.53
C ILE A 71 -10.15 -3.04 -1.17
N ASP A 72 -10.88 -4.10 -0.84
CA ASP A 72 -10.60 -5.00 0.28
C ASP A 72 -9.73 -6.15 -0.21
N GLY A 73 -8.41 -6.06 0.01
CA GLY A 73 -7.46 -7.12 -0.33
C GLY A 73 -7.54 -8.35 0.59
N GLY A 74 -8.26 -8.28 1.71
CA GLY A 74 -8.53 -9.43 2.59
C GLY A 74 -9.60 -10.34 2.01
N ASP A 75 -10.61 -9.78 1.34
CA ASP A 75 -11.67 -10.53 0.66
C ASP A 75 -11.34 -10.71 -0.83
N LYS A 76 -10.95 -11.94 -1.22
CA LYS A 76 -10.58 -12.31 -2.61
C LYS A 76 -9.43 -11.47 -3.19
N GLY A 77 -8.48 -11.05 -2.36
CA GLY A 77 -7.26 -10.40 -2.83
C GLY A 77 -6.23 -11.36 -3.42
N ASN A 78 -5.10 -10.81 -3.84
CA ASN A 78 -3.96 -11.53 -4.41
C ASN A 78 -2.65 -11.18 -3.67
N ASP A 79 -1.51 -11.63 -4.19
CA ASP A 79 -0.19 -11.46 -3.57
C ASP A 79 0.18 -10.00 -3.28
N ALA A 80 -0.40 -9.03 -4.00
CA ALA A 80 -0.11 -7.61 -3.82
C ALA A 80 -0.40 -7.11 -2.40
N ARG A 81 -1.32 -7.76 -1.67
CA ARG A 81 -1.63 -7.45 -0.27
C ARG A 81 -0.46 -7.66 0.69
N TRP A 82 0.53 -8.46 0.29
CA TRP A 82 1.71 -8.77 1.09
C TRP A 82 2.90 -7.85 0.80
N ILE A 83 2.76 -6.87 -0.09
CA ILE A 83 3.85 -5.92 -0.37
C ILE A 83 3.95 -4.96 0.82
N ASN A 84 5.12 -4.91 1.44
CA ASN A 84 5.36 -4.16 2.67
C ASN A 84 5.56 -2.66 2.41
N HIS A 85 5.41 -1.89 3.49
CA HIS A 85 5.69 -0.45 3.47
C HIS A 85 7.18 -0.14 3.54
N SER A 86 7.62 0.84 2.75
CA SER A 86 8.87 1.57 2.98
C SER A 86 8.69 3.07 2.74
N CYS A 87 9.39 3.88 3.53
CA CYS A 87 9.51 5.33 3.30
C CYS A 87 10.51 5.67 2.17
N GLY A 88 11.37 4.72 1.79
CA GLY A 88 12.20 4.78 0.58
C GLY A 88 11.89 3.56 -0.29
N PRO A 89 10.73 3.56 -0.96
CA PRO A 89 10.26 2.39 -1.71
C PRO A 89 10.94 2.27 -3.08
N ASN A 90 10.96 1.05 -3.62
CA ASN A 90 11.37 0.76 -5.00
C ASN A 90 10.17 0.58 -5.96
N CYS A 91 8.95 0.61 -5.43
CA CYS A 91 7.70 0.55 -6.19
C CYS A 91 6.73 1.68 -5.79
N GLU A 92 5.80 1.99 -6.67
CA GLU A 92 4.66 2.86 -6.39
C GLU A 92 3.33 2.23 -6.81
N ALA A 93 2.24 2.70 -6.20
CA ALA A 93 0.89 2.33 -6.59
C ALA A 93 0.31 3.38 -7.55
N GLN A 94 -0.05 2.96 -8.76
CA GLN A 94 -0.65 3.81 -9.78
C GLN A 94 -2.11 3.41 -10.02
N GLU A 95 -3.03 4.37 -9.93
CA GLU A 95 -4.40 4.14 -10.37
C GLU A 95 -4.48 4.05 -11.89
N GLY A 96 -5.23 3.04 -12.37
CA GLY A 96 -5.54 2.87 -13.79
C GLY A 96 -6.54 3.91 -14.31
N ALA A 97 -6.72 3.93 -15.63
CA ALA A 97 -7.71 4.80 -16.27
C ALA A 97 -9.11 4.59 -15.65
N GLY A 98 -9.74 5.69 -15.24
CA GLY A 98 -11.06 5.68 -14.59
C GLY A 98 -11.06 5.38 -13.08
N GLY A 99 -9.89 5.25 -12.44
CA GLY A 99 -9.77 5.24 -10.98
C GLY A 99 -10.39 4.03 -10.29
N LYS A 100 -10.47 2.88 -10.99
CA LYS A 100 -11.12 1.64 -10.50
C LYS A 100 -10.16 0.49 -10.18
N ARG A 101 -8.91 0.62 -10.62
CA ARG A 101 -7.87 -0.41 -10.49
C ARG A 101 -6.60 0.26 -10.03
N VAL A 102 -5.77 -0.50 -9.33
CA VAL A 102 -4.46 -0.04 -8.85
C VAL A 102 -3.42 -1.05 -9.32
N TYR A 103 -2.32 -0.54 -9.84
CA TYR A 103 -1.18 -1.34 -10.29
C TYR A 103 0.04 -0.98 -9.48
N ILE A 104 0.82 -1.98 -9.08
CA ILE A 104 2.13 -1.78 -8.48
C ILE A 104 3.15 -1.71 -9.61
N VAL A 105 3.91 -0.62 -9.64
CA VAL A 105 4.84 -0.28 -10.72
C VAL A 105 6.23 -0.06 -10.14
N ALA A 106 7.26 -0.61 -10.79
CA ALA A 106 8.65 -0.39 -10.40
C ALA A 106 9.05 1.08 -10.64
N LEU A 107 9.67 1.72 -9.65
CA LEU A 107 10.21 3.08 -9.75
C LEU A 107 11.62 3.11 -10.34
N GLU A 108 12.35 2.01 -10.19
CA GLU A 108 13.74 1.82 -10.58
C GLU A 108 13.94 0.38 -11.07
N ASP A 109 15.14 0.08 -11.57
CA ASP A 109 15.50 -1.30 -11.88
C ASP A 109 15.68 -2.08 -10.57
N ILE A 110 14.95 -3.20 -10.42
CA ILE A 110 14.92 -4.01 -9.20
C ILE A 110 15.61 -5.35 -9.48
N PRO A 111 16.75 -5.66 -8.84
CA PRO A 111 17.42 -6.94 -9.01
C PRO A 111 16.58 -8.13 -8.53
N ALA A 112 16.75 -9.28 -9.18
CA ALA A 112 16.16 -10.53 -8.73
C ALA A 112 16.48 -10.80 -7.24
N GLY A 113 15.47 -11.21 -6.49
CA GLY A 113 15.57 -11.49 -5.06
C GLY A 113 15.40 -10.28 -4.14
N ALA A 114 15.37 -9.04 -4.66
CA ALA A 114 15.05 -7.87 -3.85
C ALA A 114 13.59 -7.89 -3.39
N GLU A 115 13.32 -7.45 -2.17
CA GLU A 115 11.95 -7.27 -1.67
C GLU A 115 11.32 -6.02 -2.29
N LEU A 116 10.04 -6.11 -2.63
CA LEU A 116 9.26 -5.02 -3.19
C LEU A 116 8.61 -4.23 -2.05
N PHE A 117 8.69 -2.91 -2.13
CA PHE A 117 8.09 -2.02 -1.15
C PHE A 117 7.42 -0.83 -1.85
N TYR A 118 6.30 -0.36 -1.31
CA TYR A 118 5.71 0.92 -1.70
C TYR A 118 5.36 1.78 -0.47
N ASP A 119 5.19 3.09 -0.67
CA ASP A 119 4.69 3.96 0.39
C ASP A 119 3.16 3.80 0.49
N TYR A 120 2.66 3.27 1.62
CA TYR A 120 1.23 3.09 1.83
C TYR A 120 0.46 4.41 1.84
N GLY A 121 1.13 5.51 2.17
CA GLY A 121 0.51 6.84 2.15
C GLY A 121 -0.74 6.94 3.02
N LEU A 122 -0.81 6.22 4.16
CA LEU A 122 -2.02 6.12 4.99
C LEU A 122 -2.46 7.50 5.46
N VAL A 123 -3.55 8.01 4.87
CA VAL A 123 -4.14 9.29 5.26
C VAL A 123 -5.15 9.04 6.37
N MET A 124 -4.97 9.73 7.49
CA MET A 124 -5.90 9.68 8.62
C MET A 124 -6.61 11.02 8.76
N GLU A 125 -7.92 10.96 8.98
CA GLU A 125 -8.69 12.15 9.32
C GLU A 125 -8.32 12.66 10.72
N GLY A 126 -8.54 13.97 10.94
CA GLY A 126 -8.26 14.59 12.22
C GLY A 126 -6.78 14.90 12.49
N ARG A 127 -6.42 15.00 13.77
CA ARG A 127 -5.08 15.40 14.20
C ARG A 127 -4.21 14.15 14.39
N ILE A 128 -3.10 14.09 13.65
CA ILE A 128 -2.08 13.06 13.85
C ILE A 128 -1.34 13.31 15.19
N THR A 129 -1.72 12.56 16.23
CA THR A 129 -1.10 12.63 17.56
C THR A 129 0.16 11.76 17.67
N LYS A 130 0.99 11.98 18.70
CA LYS A 130 2.15 11.12 18.97
C LYS A 130 1.75 9.65 19.20
N LYS A 131 0.65 9.42 19.93
CA LYS A 131 0.08 8.08 20.17
C LYS A 131 -0.30 7.41 18.85
N LEU A 132 -0.99 8.13 17.96
CA LEU A 132 -1.39 7.59 16.66
C LEU A 132 -0.18 7.21 15.80
N ARG A 133 0.87 8.06 15.79
CA ARG A 133 2.13 7.72 15.08
C ARG A 133 2.80 6.47 15.62
N GLN A 134 2.72 6.22 16.92
CA GLN A 134 3.25 5.01 17.55
C GLN A 134 2.42 3.78 17.21
N GLN A 135 1.10 3.90 17.10
CA GLN A 135 0.22 2.81 16.67
C GLN A 135 0.49 2.39 15.22
N TYR A 136 0.81 3.36 14.36
CA TYR A 136 1.24 3.14 12.98
C TYR A 136 2.75 3.27 12.82
N GLN A 137 3.54 2.71 13.75
CA GLN A 137 5.00 2.81 13.71
C GLN A 137 5.53 2.21 12.41
N CYS A 138 6.46 2.92 11.75
CA CYS A 138 7.17 2.39 10.59
C CYS A 138 8.50 1.79 11.02
N LEU A 139 8.77 0.57 10.56
CA LEU A 139 9.98 -0.20 10.88
C LEU A 139 10.90 -0.38 9.66
N CYS A 140 10.64 0.30 8.53
CA CYS A 140 11.33 0.05 7.25
C CYS A 140 12.86 0.26 7.26
N GLY A 141 13.42 0.84 8.32
CA GLY A 141 14.87 0.98 8.50
C GLY A 141 15.57 1.96 7.55
N THR A 142 14.87 2.61 6.62
CA THR A 142 15.51 3.54 5.69
C THR A 142 16.03 4.80 6.40
N PRO A 143 17.15 5.40 5.95
CA PRO A 143 17.68 6.62 6.56
C PRO A 143 16.70 7.80 6.53
N ALA A 144 15.82 7.85 5.52
CA ALA A 144 14.78 8.85 5.36
C ALA A 144 13.44 8.45 6.00
N CYS A 145 13.41 7.41 6.85
CA CYS A 145 12.19 6.93 7.48
C CYS A 145 11.49 8.04 8.29
N ARG A 146 10.19 8.23 8.05
CA ARG A 146 9.38 9.22 8.76
C ARG A 146 8.89 8.76 10.13
N GLY A 147 9.25 7.54 10.54
CA GLY A 147 8.91 6.93 11.83
C GLY A 147 7.46 6.43 11.95
N THR A 148 6.63 6.61 10.92
CA THR A 148 5.24 6.13 10.90
C THR A 148 4.78 5.83 9.47
N MET A 149 3.88 4.84 9.31
CA MET A 149 3.26 4.51 8.02
C MET A 149 2.27 5.58 7.55
N LEU A 150 1.86 6.49 8.45
CA LEU A 150 0.95 7.59 8.13
C LEU A 150 1.58 8.62 7.19
N ALA A 151 0.80 9.08 6.22
CA ALA A 151 1.13 10.25 5.43
C ALA A 151 1.14 11.50 6.35
N LEU A 152 2.28 12.19 6.40
CA LEU A 152 2.43 13.40 7.19
C LEU A 152 2.25 14.64 6.30
N PRO A 153 1.57 15.71 6.79
CA PRO A 153 1.51 16.97 6.07
C PRO A 153 2.91 17.51 5.76
N LYS A 154 3.13 17.99 4.54
CA LYS A 154 4.38 18.67 4.19
C LYS A 154 4.55 19.88 5.12
N ARG A 155 5.72 19.99 5.80
CA ARG A 155 6.07 21.18 6.60
C ARG A 155 5.89 22.44 5.74
N GLY A 156 5.00 23.35 6.14
CA GLY A 156 4.88 24.69 5.53
C GLY A 156 3.74 24.93 4.52
N LYS A 157 2.76 24.02 4.35
CA LYS A 157 1.50 24.36 3.63
C LYS A 157 0.28 24.26 4.54
N PRO A 158 -0.63 25.26 4.55
CA PRO A 158 -1.86 25.19 5.32
C PRO A 158 -2.72 24.03 4.84
N ARG A 159 -3.38 23.37 5.79
CA ARG A 159 -4.24 22.21 5.60
C ARG A 159 -5.43 22.61 4.72
N THR A 160 -5.43 22.25 3.44
CA THR A 160 -6.66 22.33 2.63
C THR A 160 -7.59 21.23 3.12
N THR A 161 -8.52 21.59 3.99
CA THR A 161 -9.68 20.77 4.32
C THR A 161 -10.51 20.62 3.05
N LYS A 162 -10.52 19.43 2.44
CA LYS A 162 -11.64 19.06 1.57
C LYS A 162 -12.78 18.68 2.50
N THR A 163 -13.76 19.55 2.60
CA THR A 163 -15.01 19.38 3.33
C THR A 163 -15.71 18.13 2.81
N ALA A 164 -15.94 17.13 3.66
CA ALA A 164 -16.95 16.12 3.42
C ALA A 164 -18.31 16.85 3.44
N ALA A 165 -19.04 16.77 2.33
CA ALA A 165 -20.38 17.32 2.24
C ALA A 165 -21.27 16.60 3.24
N THR A 166 -21.77 17.35 4.22
CA THR A 166 -22.91 16.96 5.04
C THR A 166 -24.15 17.18 4.17
N GLY A 167 -24.90 16.12 3.89
CA GLY A 167 -26.14 16.16 3.11
C GLY A 167 -26.71 14.77 2.91
#